data_AF-A0A2V7JH08-F1
#
_entry.id   AF-A0A2V7JH08-F1
#
_cell.length_a   1.000
_cell.length_b   1.000
_cell.length_c   1.000
_cell.angle_alpha   90.00
_cell.angle_beta   90.00
_cell.angle_gamma   90.00
#
_symmetry.space_group_name_H-M   'P 1'
#
loop_
_entity.id
_entity.type
_entity.pdbx_description
1 polymer ?
#
loop_
_entity_poly.entity_id
_entity_poly.type
_entity_poly.pdbx_seq_one_letter_code
_entity_poly.pdbx_strand_id
1 'polypeptide(L)' 'LLGLATLIGVVLTDQLGFLVRHGLAISAGVTIYVAASNLVPEFQGKRGWASPLAFLGGAAAFFVTKMILERAA' A
#
# COMPACT_ATOMS: atom_id res chain seq x y z
N LEU A 1 -7.71 -1.85 18.00
CA LEU A 1 -8.75 -1.68 16.95
C LEU A 1 -8.23 -2.04 15.55
N LEU A 2 -7.09 -1.53 15.10
CA LEU A 2 -6.56 -1.78 13.74
C LEU A 2 -6.39 -3.29 13.42
N GLY A 3 -5.76 -4.07 14.30
CA GLY A 3 -5.58 -5.51 14.08
C GLY A 3 -6.90 -6.30 14.01
N LEU A 4 -7.92 -5.89 14.79
CA LEU A 4 -9.26 -6.47 14.71
C LEU A 4 -9.93 -6.15 13.36
N ALA A 5 -9.75 -4.92 12.85
CA ALA A 5 -10.25 -4.54 11.53
C ALA A 5 -9.60 -5.36 10.41
N THR A 6 -8.30 -5.69 10.51
CA THR A 6 -7.61 -6.56 9.55
C THR A 6 -8.17 -7.99 9.56
N LEU A 7 -8.36 -8.57 10.75
CA LEU A 7 -8.93 -9.93 10.86
C LEU A 7 -10.35 -10.00 10.31
N ILE A 8 -11.18 -9.01 10.65
CA ILE A 8 -12.54 -8.89 10.12
C ILE A 8 -12.52 -8.74 8.59
N GLY A 9 -11.64 -7.90 8.05
CA GLY A 9 -11.49 -7.70 6.62
C GLY A 9 -11.09 -8.97 5.86
N VAL A 10 -10.19 -9.78 6.40
CA VAL A 10 -9.80 -11.07 5.81
C VAL A 10 -10.98 -12.03 5.74
N VAL A 11 -11.72 -12.20 6.85
CA VAL A 11 -12.87 -13.10 6.91
C VAL A 11 -14.00 -12.66 5.97
N LEU A 12 -14.25 -11.35 5.85
CA LEU A 12 -15.24 -10.80 4.92
C LEU A 12 -14.84 -10.93 3.45
N THR A 13 -13.54 -10.91 3.16
CA THR A 13 -13.03 -11.02 1.78
C THR A 13 -13.30 -12.41 1.18
N ASP A 14 -13.22 -13.45 2.00
CA ASP A 14 -13.47 -14.83 1.58
C ASP A 14 -14.97 -15.10 1.28
N GLN A 15 -15.87 -14.41 1.98
CA GLN A 15 -17.31 -14.63 1.88
C GLN A 15 -18.01 -13.84 0.77
N LEU A 16 -17.33 -12.83 0.19
CA LEU A 16 -17.91 -11.96 -0.83
C LEU A 16 -17.22 -12.23 -2.17
N GLY A 17 -17.80 -13.07 -3.03
CA GLY A 17 -17.26 -13.40 -4.36
C GLY A 17 -16.97 -12.19 -5.27
N PHE A 18 -17.67 -11.06 -5.04
CA PHE A 18 -17.35 -9.79 -5.69
C PHE A 18 -16.01 -9.20 -5.22
N LEU A 19 -15.69 -9.33 -3.94
CA LEU A 19 -14.45 -8.86 -3.32
C LEU A 19 -13.28 -9.80 -3.63
N VAL A 20 -13.52 -11.09 -3.85
CA VAL A 20 -12.51 -12.00 -4.43
C VAL A 20 -12.06 -11.52 -5.81
N ARG A 21 -12.99 -11.03 -6.64
CA ARG A 21 -12.70 -10.62 -8.03
C ARG A 21 -12.27 -9.15 -8.19
N HIS A 22 -12.81 -8.24 -7.39
CA HIS A 22 -12.55 -6.80 -7.47
C HIS A 22 -11.89 -6.21 -6.22
N GLY A 23 -11.69 -6.99 -5.16
CA GLY A 23 -11.13 -6.51 -3.90
C GLY A 23 -9.70 -6.03 -4.04
N LEU A 24 -8.90 -6.64 -4.92
CA LEU A 24 -7.56 -6.11 -5.25
C LEU A 24 -7.64 -4.72 -5.87
N ALA A 25 -8.58 -4.48 -6.80
CA ALA A 25 -8.75 -3.18 -7.43
C ALA A 25 -9.23 -2.11 -6.42
N ILE A 26 -10.18 -2.48 -5.55
CA ILE A 26 -10.68 -1.58 -4.49
C ILE A 26 -9.57 -1.28 -3.49
N SER A 27 -8.82 -2.28 -3.04
CA SER A 27 -7.71 -2.12 -2.09
C SER A 27 -6.57 -1.27 -2.67
N ALA A 28 -6.22 -1.49 -3.94
CA ALA A 28 -5.27 -0.66 -4.66
C ALA A 28 -5.76 0.80 -4.72
N GLY A 29 -7.04 1.02 -5.05
CA GLY A 29 -7.65 2.35 -5.07
C GLY A 29 -7.59 3.07 -3.73
N VAL A 30 -7.96 2.40 -2.63
CA VAL A 30 -7.89 2.97 -1.28
C VAL A 30 -6.45 3.31 -0.89
N THR A 31 -5.50 2.43 -1.21
CA THR A 31 -4.08 2.66 -0.92
C THR A 31 -3.54 3.89 -1.67
N ILE A 32 -3.88 4.02 -2.96
CA ILE A 32 -3.51 5.17 -3.78
C ILE A 32 -4.16 6.45 -3.24
N TYR A 33 -5.45 6.41 -2.87
CA TYR A 33 -6.17 7.54 -2.29
C TYR A 33 -5.48 8.04 -1.03
N VAL A 34 -5.21 7.15 -0.06
CA VAL A 34 -4.56 7.50 1.21
C VAL A 34 -3.15 8.07 0.96
N ALA A 35 -2.39 7.46 0.05
CA ALA A 35 -1.07 7.95 -0.31
C ALA A 35 -1.13 9.36 -0.93
N ALA A 36 -2.07 9.60 -1.85
CA ALA A 36 -2.22 10.89 -2.50
C ALA A 36 -2.76 11.97 -1.55
N SER A 37 -3.68 11.65 -0.65
CA SER A 37 -4.35 12.64 0.20
C SER A 37 -3.55 12.99 1.47
N ASN A 38 -2.79 12.05 2.02
CA ASN A 38 -2.06 12.26 3.27
C ASN A 38 -0.55 12.34 3.04
N LEU A 39 0.04 11.35 2.35
CA LEU A 39 1.50 11.27 2.24
C LEU A 39 2.06 12.35 1.32
N VAL A 40 1.44 12.60 0.16
CA VAL A 40 1.92 13.61 -0.81
C VAL A 40 1.92 15.04 -0.25
N PRO A 41 0.86 15.51 0.46
CA PRO A 41 0.89 16.81 1.13
C PRO A 41 1.88 16.87 2.29
N GLU A 42 2.00 15.80 3.10
CA GLU A 42 2.94 15.70 4.22
C GLU A 42 4.39 15.86 3.76
N PHE A 43 4.75 15.29 2.60
CA PHE A 43 6.08 15.44 2.02
C PHE A 43 6.33 16.84 1.45
N GLN A 44 5.32 17.49 0.89
CA GLN A 44 5.43 18.85 0.35
C GLN A 44 5.46 19.92 1.45
N GLY A 45 4.85 19.65 2.60
CA GLY A 45 4.85 20.54 3.77
C GLY A 45 6.22 20.62 4.47
N LYS A 46 7.08 19.62 4.32
CA LYS A 46 8.42 19.59 4.92
C LYS A 46 9.47 20.11 3.95
N ARG A 47 10.16 21.20 4.31
CA ARG A 47 11.25 21.79 3.52
C ARG A 47 12.52 20.93 3.64
N GLY A 48 12.83 20.12 2.61
CA GLY A 48 14.10 19.38 2.53
C GLY A 48 14.11 18.22 1.53
N TRP A 49 15.28 17.96 0.92
CA TRP A 49 15.47 16.91 -0.09
C TRP A 49 15.45 15.48 0.48
N ALA A 50 15.56 15.33 1.80
CA ALA A 50 15.57 14.03 2.47
C ALA A 50 14.23 13.28 2.34
N SER A 51 13.10 14.01 2.32
CA SER A 51 11.77 13.40 2.32
C SER A 51 11.37 12.80 0.96
N PRO A 52 11.61 13.46 -0.19
CA PRO A 52 11.42 12.84 -1.50
C PRO A 52 12.32 11.64 -1.72
N LEU A 53 13.56 11.70 -1.23
CA LEU A 53 14.53 10.61 -1.38
C LEU A 53 14.11 9.37 -0.58
N ALA A 54 13.56 9.54 0.63
CA ALA A 54 13.00 8.45 1.42
C ALA A 54 11.77 7.82 0.74
N PHE A 55 10.91 8.62 0.12
CA PHE A 55 9.75 8.13 -0.65
C PHE A 55 10.20 7.28 -1.85
N LEU A 56 11.15 7.79 -2.64
CA LEU A 56 11.70 7.05 -3.77
C LEU A 56 12.45 5.79 -3.31
N GLY A 57 13.19 5.89 -2.21
CA GLY A 57 13.91 4.77 -1.59
C GLY A 57 12.96 3.65 -1.13
N GLY A 58 11.81 3.99 -0.55
CA GLY A 58 10.78 3.01 -0.20
C GLY A 58 10.20 2.28 -1.42
N ALA A 59 9.93 3.02 -2.50
CA ALA A 59 9.49 2.42 -3.76
C ALA A 59 10.57 1.49 -4.37
N ALA A 60 11.83 1.92 -4.37
CA ALA A 60 12.94 1.10 -4.85
C ALA A 60 13.11 -0.18 -4.03
N ALA A 61 13.02 -0.09 -2.69
CA ALA A 61 13.08 -1.25 -1.81
C ALA A 61 11.98 -2.27 -2.13
N PHE A 62 10.75 -1.81 -2.35
CA PHE A 62 9.64 -2.69 -2.77
C PHE A 62 9.96 -3.44 -4.08
N PHE A 63 10.44 -2.73 -5.11
CA PHE A 63 10.79 -3.37 -6.39
C PHE A 63 11.93 -4.37 -6.25
N VAL A 64 12.96 -4.04 -5.46
CA VAL A 64 14.07 -4.96 -5.18
C VAL A 64 13.57 -6.21 -4.45
N THR A 65 12.77 -6.06 -3.40
CA THR A 65 12.20 -7.21 -2.68
C THR A 65 11.31 -8.06 -3.59
N LYS A 66 10.48 -7.43 -4.43
CA LYS A 66 9.66 -8.14 -5.42
C LYS A 66 10.54 -8.94 -6.37
N MET A 67 11.58 -8.33 -6.93
CA MET A 67 12.51 -8.98 -7.85
C MET A 67 13.21 -10.17 -7.20
N ILE A 68 13.66 -10.04 -5.95
CA ILE A 68 14.28 -11.14 -5.20
C ILE A 68 13.28 -12.28 -4.99
N LEU A 69 12.05 -11.96 -4.59
CA LEU A 69 11.01 -12.96 -4.34
C LEU A 69 10.63 -13.73 -5.61
N GLU A 70 10.45 -13.03 -6.74
CA GLU A 70 10.16 -13.66 -8.04
C GLU A 70 11.31 -14.53 -8.57
N ARG A 71 12.55 -14.27 -8.16
CA ARG A 71 13.72 -15.08 -8.52
C ARG A 71 13.89 -16.30 -7.61
N ALA A 72 13.28 -16.28 -6.42
CA ALA A 72 13.38 -17.34 -5.42
C ALA A 72 12.19 -18.34 -5.46
N ALA A 73 11.08 -17.95 -6.08
CA ALA A 73 9.89 -18.79 -6.33
C ALA A 73 10.02 -19.55 -7.66
#